data_AF-S4NXE6-F1
#
_entry.id   AF-S4NXE6-F1
#
_cell.length_a   1.000
_cell.length_b   1.000
_cell.length_c   1.000
_cell.angle_alpha   90.00
_cell.angle_beta   90.00
_cell.angle_gamma   90.00
#
_symmetry.space_group_name_H-M   'P 1'
#
loop_
_entity.id
_entity.type
_entity.pdbx_description
1 polymer ?
#
loop_
_entity_poly.entity_id
_entity_poly.type
_entity_poly.pdbx_seq_one_letter_code
_entity_poly.pdbx_strand_id
1 'polypeptide(L)'
;MLAALHTLLLREHNRVADILSGLNPLWSDEKLYQEARKIVIAEIQHITYQEWLPLNFGESYLRYYRISPTSLYSRDYNEDVNPGVINSFGAAAF
;
A
#
# COMPACT_ATOMS: atom_id res chain seq x y z
N MET A 1 -3.10 17.36 -9.89
CA MET A 1 -3.28 16.50 -8.70
C MET A 1 -2.38 15.26 -8.73
N LEU A 2 -2.29 14.50 -9.84
CA LEU A 2 -1.42 13.32 -9.93
C LEU A 2 0.06 13.58 -9.56
N ALA A 3 0.69 14.56 -10.22
CA ALA A 3 2.10 14.90 -9.95
C ALA A 3 2.38 15.28 -8.49
N ALA A 4 1.41 15.88 -7.80
CA ALA A 4 1.52 16.24 -6.39
C ALA A 4 1.54 14.99 -5.49
N LEU A 5 0.70 13.99 -5.78
CA LEU A 5 0.70 12.72 -5.06
C LEU A 5 2.02 11.97 -5.26
N HIS A 6 2.53 11.90 -6.50
CA HIS A 6 3.84 11.30 -6.77
C HIS A 6 4.97 12.00 -6.01
N THR A 7 4.95 13.34 -5.97
CA THR A 7 5.95 14.12 -5.23
C THR A 7 5.85 13.90 -3.73
N LEU A 8 4.62 13.78 -3.20
CA LEU A 8 4.39 13.48 -1.79
C LEU A 8 4.97 12.12 -1.40
N LEU A 9 4.67 11.07 -2.16
CA LEU A 9 5.17 9.71 -1.88
C LEU A 9 6.69 9.62 -2.01
N LEU A 10 7.28 10.36 -2.96
CA LEU A 10 8.74 10.45 -3.09
C LEU A 10 9.37 11.09 -1.84
N ARG A 11 8.79 12.19 -1.34
CA ARG A 11 9.27 12.85 -0.11
C ARG A 11 9.09 11.98 1.11
N GLU A 12 7.98 11.24 1.19
CA GLU A 12 7.73 10.32 2.29
C GLU A 12 8.74 9.17 2.31
N HIS A 13 9.07 8.60 1.15
CA HIS A 13 10.11 7.60 1.03
C HIS A 13 11.46 8.11 1.58
N ASN A 14 11.88 9.32 1.19
CA ASN A 14 13.12 9.92 1.70
C ASN A 14 13.05 10.16 3.20
N ARG A 15 11.92 10.66 3.71
CA ARG A 15 11.71 10.88 5.15
C ARG A 15 11.86 9.57 5.95
N VAL A 16 11.26 8.49 5.46
CA VAL A 16 11.36 7.16 6.09
C VAL A 16 12.80 6.63 6.02
N ALA A 17 13.47 6.76 4.87
CA ALA A 17 14.86 6.35 4.72
C ALA A 17 15.80 7.12 5.68
N ASP A 18 15.62 8.43 5.84
CA ASP A 18 16.39 9.27 6.76
C ASP A 18 16.18 8.85 8.23
N ILE A 19 14.95 8.50 8.60
CA ILE A 19 14.66 7.98 9.95
C ILE A 19 15.32 6.61 10.15
N LEU A 20 15.21 5.71 9.17
CA LEU A 20 15.80 4.38 9.26
C LEU A 20 17.32 4.40 9.30
N SER A 21 17.96 5.33 8.60
CA SER A 21 19.43 5.48 8.60
C SER A 21 19.93 5.98 9.96
N GLY A 22 19.19 6.91 10.59
CA GLY A 22 19.46 7.35 11.96
C GLY A 22 19.29 6.24 13.01
N LEU A 23 18.29 5.37 12.83
CA LEU A 23 18.05 4.23 13.73
C LEU A 23 19.00 3.05 13.48
N ASN A 24 19.47 2.87 12.25
CA ASN A 24 20.30 1.73 11.84
C ASN A 24 21.55 2.18 11.08
N PRO A 25 22.59 2.69 11.77
CA PRO A 25 23.78 3.25 11.13
C PRO A 25 24.60 2.26 10.30
N LEU A 26 24.38 0.95 10.46
CA LEU A 26 25.09 -0.12 9.76
C LEU A 26 24.37 -0.59 8.49
N TRP A 27 23.17 -0.09 8.20
CA TRP A 27 22.46 -0.49 7.00
C TRP A 27 23.08 0.16 5.77
N SER A 28 23.18 -0.60 4.69
CA SER A 28 23.55 -0.08 3.38
C SER A 28 22.40 0.72 2.77
N ASP A 29 22.73 1.60 1.83
CA ASP A 29 21.75 2.38 1.07
C ASP A 29 20.68 1.50 0.41
N GLU A 30 21.07 0.35 -0.15
CA GLU A 30 20.11 -0.59 -0.75
C GLU A 30 19.11 -1.12 0.29
N LYS A 31 19.59 -1.45 1.49
CA LYS A 31 18.70 -1.93 2.55
C LYS A 31 17.76 -0.82 3.02
N LEU A 32 18.26 0.40 3.19
CA LEU A 32 17.45 1.56 3.54
C LEU A 32 16.37 1.82 2.48
N TYR A 33 16.74 1.77 1.20
CA TYR A 33 15.81 1.92 0.08
C TYR A 33 14.71 0.86 0.11
N GLN A 34 15.06 -0.43 0.21
CA GLN A 34 14.06 -1.49 0.20
C GLN A 34 13.11 -1.45 1.40
N GLU A 35 13.63 -1.15 2.60
CA GLU A 35 12.79 -1.03 3.81
C GLU A 35 11.89 0.21 3.75
N ALA A 36 12.41 1.36 3.32
CA ALA A 36 11.60 2.56 3.12
C ALA A 36 10.53 2.33 2.05
N ARG A 37 10.87 1.66 0.93
CA ARG A 37 9.92 1.29 -0.12
C ARG A 37 8.82 0.38 0.42
N LYS A 38 9.17 -0.60 1.25
CA LYS A 38 8.23 -1.55 1.86
C LYS A 38 7.23 -0.83 2.78
N ILE A 39 7.70 0.12 3.59
CA ILE A 39 6.83 0.91 4.48
C ILE A 39 5.87 1.79 3.68
N VAL A 40 6.36 2.54 2.68
CA VAL A 40 5.50 3.40 1.85
C VAL A 40 4.45 2.59 1.09
N ILE A 41 4.79 1.40 0.60
CA ILE A 41 3.81 0.50 -0.02
C ILE A 41 2.73 0.09 0.99
N ALA A 42 3.11 -0.22 2.23
CA ALA A 42 2.15 -0.56 3.28
C ALA A 42 1.23 0.62 3.63
N GLU A 43 1.75 1.85 3.66
CA GLU A 43 0.94 3.07 3.85
C GLU A 43 -0.09 3.24 2.72
N ILE A 44 0.33 3.09 1.46
CA ILE A 44 -0.57 3.17 0.31
C ILE A 44 -1.66 2.09 0.40
N GLN A 45 -1.29 0.85 0.76
CA GLN A 45 -2.26 -0.23 0.95
C GLN A 45 -3.24 0.08 2.08
N HIS A 46 -2.74 0.58 3.22
CA HIS A 46 -3.58 0.95 4.36
C HIS A 46 -4.62 2.01 3.98
N ILE A 47 -4.18 3.12 3.37
CA ILE A 47 -5.08 4.19 2.90
C ILE A 47 -6.08 3.62 1.89
N THR A 48 -5.64 2.78 0.97
CA THR A 48 -6.52 2.20 -0.07
C THR A 48 -7.62 1.33 0.53
N TYR A 49 -7.27 0.40 1.43
CA TYR A 49 -8.21 -0.58 1.98
C TYR A 49 -9.02 -0.08 3.17
N GLN A 50 -8.49 0.85 3.96
CA GLN A 50 -9.18 1.38 5.15
C GLN A 50 -9.93 2.68 4.89
N GLU A 51 -9.50 3.51 3.94
CA GLU A 51 -10.09 4.82 3.71
C GLU A 51 -10.76 4.89 2.34
N TRP A 52 -10.02 4.66 1.26
CA TRP A 52 -10.52 4.89 -0.09
C TRP A 52 -11.61 3.89 -0.51
N LEU A 53 -11.38 2.59 -0.33
CA LEU A 53 -12.35 1.56 -0.72
C LEU A 53 -13.69 1.69 0.04
N PRO A 54 -13.72 1.83 1.38
CA PRO A 54 -14.98 1.97 2.11
C PRO A 54 -15.79 3.20 1.70
N LEU A 55 -15.11 4.32 1.44
CA LEU A 55 -15.76 5.56 0.99
C LEU A 55 -16.41 5.41 -0.38
N ASN A 56 -15.81 4.65 -1.30
CA ASN A 56 -16.31 4.52 -2.67
C ASN A 56 -17.32 3.38 -2.87
N PHE A 57 -17.15 2.25 -2.18
CA PHE A 57 -17.95 1.03 -2.39
C PHE A 57 -18.88 0.68 -1.22
N GLY A 58 -18.70 1.33 -0.07
CA GLY A 58 -19.49 1.09 1.13
C GLY A 58 -19.01 -0.12 1.94
N GLU A 59 -19.03 0.05 3.25
CA GLU A 59 -18.62 -0.94 4.25
C GLU A 59 -19.31 -2.32 4.13
N SER A 60 -20.60 -2.33 3.77
CA SER A 60 -21.36 -3.58 3.63
C SER A 60 -20.87 -4.44 2.46
N TYR A 61 -20.47 -3.80 1.36
CA TYR A 61 -19.93 -4.48 0.18
C TYR A 61 -18.57 -5.11 0.50
N LEU A 62 -17.68 -4.34 1.15
CA LEU A 62 -16.35 -4.82 1.51
C LEU A 62 -16.37 -5.95 2.55
N ARG A 63 -17.30 -5.91 3.51
CA ARG A 63 -17.51 -7.02 4.45
C ARG A 63 -18.00 -8.28 3.75
N TYR A 64 -18.92 -8.15 2.80
CA TYR A 64 -19.44 -9.29 2.03
C TYR A 64 -18.33 -10.01 1.26
N TYR A 65 -17.45 -9.25 0.59
CA TYR A 65 -16.31 -9.80 -0.14
C TYR A 65 -15.08 -10.10 0.72
N ARG A 66 -15.16 -9.92 2.05
CA ARG A 66 -14.05 -10.13 3.01
C ARG A 66 -12.79 -9.31 2.66
N ILE A 67 -13.00 -8.11 2.12
CA ILE A 67 -11.95 -7.16 1.76
C ILE A 67 -11.62 -6.25 2.96
N SER A 68 -12.61 -5.99 3.83
CA SER A 68 -12.41 -5.17 5.01
C SER A 68 -11.36 -5.79 5.93
N PRO A 69 -10.27 -5.07 6.24
CA PRO A 69 -9.28 -5.56 7.18
C PRO A 69 -9.92 -5.74 8.56
N THR A 70 -9.93 -6.97 9.06
CA THR A 70 -10.46 -7.31 10.39
C THR A 70 -9.47 -7.02 11.52
N SER A 71 -8.20 -6.76 11.18
CA SER A 71 -7.14 -6.38 12.12
C SER A 71 -6.06 -5.55 11.43
N LEU A 72 -5.04 -5.08 12.17
CA LEU A 72 -3.87 -4.36 11.63
C LEU A 72 -3.10 -5.15 10.55
N TYR A 73 -3.24 -6.47 10.53
CA TYR A 73 -2.66 -7.35 9.51
C TYR A 73 -3.67 -8.44 9.09
N SER A 74 -3.56 -8.92 7.86
CA SER A 74 -4.34 -10.05 7.36
C SER A 74 -3.48 -11.32 7.34
N ARG A 75 -4.11 -12.48 7.57
CA ARG A 75 -3.50 -13.81 7.36
C ARG A 75 -4.09 -14.51 6.13
N ASP A 76 -4.77 -13.76 5.28
CA ASP A 76 -5.55 -14.28 4.16
C ASP A 76 -4.70 -14.47 2.88
N TYR A 77 -3.37 -14.47 3.03
CA TYR A 77 -2.47 -14.79 1.92
C TYR A 77 -2.76 -16.21 1.43
N ASN A 78 -3.02 -16.33 0.13
CA ASN A 78 -3.26 -17.59 -0.54
C ASN A 78 -2.49 -17.58 -1.87
N GLU A 79 -1.60 -18.54 -2.05
CA GLU A 79 -0.74 -18.66 -3.23
C GLU A 79 -1.51 -19.06 -4.51
N ASP A 80 -2.71 -19.65 -4.36
CA ASP A 80 -3.57 -20.04 -5.47
C ASP A 80 -4.37 -18.86 -6.05
N VAL A 81 -4.34 -17.69 -5.40
CA VAL A 81 -5.03 -16.49 -5.86
C VAL A 81 -4.22 -15.84 -6.98
N ASN A 82 -4.85 -15.67 -8.15
CA ASN A 82 -4.24 -14.94 -9.27
C ASN A 82 -4.18 -13.43 -8.96
N PRO A 83 -2.99 -12.81 -8.85
CA PRO A 83 -2.86 -11.38 -8.55
C PRO A 83 -2.95 -10.49 -9.81
N GLY A 84 -3.18 -11.08 -10.99
CA GLY A 84 -3.25 -10.36 -12.25
C GLY A 84 -4.45 -9.41 -12.33
N VAL A 85 -4.24 -8.25 -12.96
CA VAL A 85 -5.30 -7.29 -13.24
C VAL A 85 -6.20 -7.84 -14.36
N ILE A 86 -7.50 -7.96 -14.10
CA ILE A 86 -8.47 -8.42 -15.10
C ILE A 86 -8.65 -7.34 -16.17
N ASN A 87 -8.68 -7.73 -17.45
CA ASN A 87 -8.75 -6.79 -18.57
C ASN A 87 -9.94 -5.80 -18.49
N SER A 88 -11.11 -6.28 -18.06
CA SER A 88 -12.29 -5.41 -17.86
C SER A 88 -12.03 -4.28 -16.87
N PHE A 89 -11.23 -4.54 -15.83
CA PHE A 89 -10.84 -3.52 -14.88
C PHE A 89 -9.91 -2.48 -15.52
N GLY A 90 -8.84 -2.93 -16.18
CA GLY A 90 -7.84 -2.04 -16.78
C GLY A 90 -8.30 -1.29 -18.04
N ALA A 91 -9.31 -1.80 -18.76
CA ALA A 91 -9.77 -1.22 -20.02
C ALA A 91 -10.99 -0.30 -19.88
N ALA A 92 -11.85 -0.49 -18.86
CA ALA A 92 -13.16 0.14 -18.84
C ALA A 92 -13.72 0.52 -17.46
N ALA A 93 -13.27 -0.10 -16.37
CA ALA A 93 -13.89 0.10 -15.06
C ALA A 93 -13.21 1.16 -14.18
N PHE A 94 -11.95 1.53 -14.47
CA PHE A 94 -11.14 2.45 -13.68
C PHE A 94 -10.42 3.50 -14.54
#